data_AF-A0A7K1K8E2-F1
#
_entry.id   AF-A0A7K1K8E2-F1
#
_cell.length_a   1.000
_cell.length_b   1.000
_cell.length_c   1.000
_cell.angle_alpha   90.00
_cell.angle_beta   90.00
_cell.angle_gamma   90.00
#
_symmetry.space_group_name_H-M   'P 1'
#
loop_
_entity.id
_entity.type
_entity.pdbx_description
1 polymer ?
#
loop_
_entity_poly.entity_id
_entity_poly.type
_entity_poly.pdbx_seq_one_letter_code
_entity_poly.pdbx_strand_id
1 'polypeptide(L)'
;MVCALAVCTPVLVDAPSAWADDVVTYEVVSDSVAVANIEYQNVTGRASAEAVALPWRTDAAVRTPLGAPPDGSQVRADWRPAAAPARWVTVRIIYRGKIVCQSTLDIGDATCYGNTPRIT
;
A
#
# COMPACT_ATOMS: atom_id res chain seq x y z
N MET A 1 -59.11 35.21 0.05
CA MET A 1 -58.31 34.27 -0.77
C MET A 1 -56.87 34.77 -0.71
N VAL A 2 -56.01 34.11 0.06
CA VAL A 2 -54.63 34.57 0.33
C VAL A 2 -53.68 33.63 -0.42
N CYS A 3 -52.98 34.16 -1.43
CA CYS A 3 -51.95 33.44 -2.17
C CYS A 3 -50.66 33.39 -1.36
N ALA A 4 -50.28 32.20 -0.89
CA ALA A 4 -48.98 31.96 -0.28
C ALA A 4 -47.93 31.72 -1.38
N LEU A 5 -46.91 32.58 -1.46
CA LEU A 5 -45.75 32.42 -2.33
C LEU A 5 -44.79 31.41 -1.68
N ALA A 6 -44.66 30.22 -2.27
CA ALA A 6 -43.70 29.23 -1.84
C ALA A 6 -42.29 29.63 -2.31
N VAL A 7 -41.41 29.97 -1.38
CA VAL A 7 -39.99 30.23 -1.63
C VAL A 7 -39.27 28.89 -1.70
N CYS A 8 -38.79 28.49 -2.88
CA CYS A 8 -37.91 27.34 -3.05
C CYS A 8 -36.46 27.79 -2.82
N THR A 9 -35.87 27.40 -1.68
CA THR A 9 -34.43 27.55 -1.41
C THR A 9 -33.64 26.46 -2.15
N PRO A 10 -32.65 26.81 -2.98
CA PRO A 10 -31.78 25.81 -3.60
C PRO A 10 -30.87 25.17 -2.55
N VAL A 11 -30.90 23.84 -2.46
CA VAL A 11 -29.94 23.07 -1.67
C VAL A 11 -28.62 23.03 -2.45
N LEU A 12 -27.58 23.67 -1.92
CA LEU A 12 -26.21 23.48 -2.39
C LEU A 12 -25.77 22.07 -1.97
N VAL A 13 -25.80 21.13 -2.91
CA VAL A 13 -25.25 19.79 -2.72
C VAL A 13 -23.76 19.89 -2.99
N ASP A 14 -22.93 19.81 -1.94
CA ASP A 14 -21.49 19.61 -2.09
C ASP A 14 -21.27 18.29 -2.85
N ALA A 15 -20.65 18.36 -4.02
CA ALA A 15 -20.25 17.16 -4.74
C ALA A 15 -19.24 16.40 -3.86
N PRO A 16 -19.36 15.06 -3.74
CA PRO A 16 -18.36 14.29 -3.01
C PRO A 16 -16.99 14.55 -3.65
N SER A 17 -15.99 14.88 -2.83
CA SER A 17 -14.61 14.95 -3.30
C SER A 17 -14.26 13.64 -3.99
N ALA A 18 -14.02 13.70 -5.29
CA ALA A 18 -13.54 12.56 -6.06
C ALA A 18 -12.05 12.37 -5.72
N TRP A 19 -11.76 11.54 -4.73
CA TRP A 19 -10.40 11.07 -4.49
C TRP A 19 -10.10 10.07 -5.60
N ALA A 20 -9.20 10.42 -6.52
CA ALA A 20 -8.65 9.43 -7.43
C ALA A 20 -7.70 8.57 -6.61
N ASP A 21 -8.18 7.39 -6.17
CA ASP A 21 -7.29 6.41 -5.57
C ASP A 21 -6.19 6.11 -6.58
N ASP A 22 -4.94 6.20 -6.12
CA ASP A 22 -3.77 5.99 -6.96
C ASP A 22 -3.32 4.53 -6.83
N VAL A 23 -2.74 3.99 -7.90
CA VAL A 23 -2.24 2.61 -7.89
C VAL A 23 -0.75 2.59 -7.57
N VAL A 24 -0.38 1.75 -6.61
CA VAL A 24 1.02 1.35 -6.35
C VAL A 24 1.20 -0.12 -6.67
N THR A 25 2.40 -0.49 -7.10
CA THR A 25 2.80 -1.89 -7.18
C THR A 25 3.65 -2.22 -5.96
N TYR A 26 3.24 -3.25 -5.22
CA TYR A 26 4.06 -3.89 -4.21
C TYR A 26 4.81 -5.06 -4.81
N GLU A 27 6.09 -5.19 -4.49
CA GLU A 27 6.93 -6.28 -4.95
C GLU A 27 7.81 -6.79 -3.80
N VAL A 28 7.90 -8.11 -3.67
CA VAL A 28 8.74 -8.80 -2.69
C VAL A 28 9.53 -9.88 -3.42
N VAL A 29 10.86 -9.80 -3.34
CA VAL A 29 11.77 -10.69 -4.06
C VAL A 29 12.83 -11.28 -3.14
N SER A 30 13.26 -12.51 -3.45
CA SER A 30 14.40 -13.16 -2.83
C SER A 30 14.92 -14.26 -3.76
N ASP A 31 16.24 -14.44 -3.78
CA ASP A 31 16.87 -15.54 -4.53
C ASP A 31 16.98 -16.82 -3.69
N SER A 32 16.74 -16.76 -2.37
CA SER A 32 17.00 -17.87 -1.45
C SER A 32 15.83 -18.20 -0.52
N VAL A 33 14.95 -17.24 -0.24
CA VAL A 33 13.73 -17.45 0.56
C VAL A 33 12.59 -17.76 -0.40
N ALA A 34 12.02 -18.96 -0.31
CA ALA A 34 10.98 -19.41 -1.23
C ALA A 34 9.59 -18.90 -0.87
N VAL A 35 9.33 -18.65 0.41
CA VAL A 35 7.99 -18.37 0.95
C VAL A 35 8.07 -17.26 2.01
N ALA A 36 7.11 -16.34 1.99
CA ALA A 36 6.93 -15.31 3.02
C ALA A 36 5.45 -15.02 3.29
N ASN A 37 5.15 -14.48 4.47
CA ASN A 37 3.86 -13.85 4.76
C ASN A 37 3.96 -12.37 4.40
N ILE A 38 2.96 -11.84 3.69
CA ILE A 38 2.99 -10.46 3.20
C ILE A 38 1.76 -9.70 3.70
N GLU A 39 1.98 -8.54 4.28
CA GLU A 39 0.94 -7.58 4.63
C GLU A 39 1.11 -6.32 3.78
N TYR A 40 0.03 -5.77 3.23
CA TYR A 40 0.10 -4.56 2.42
C TYR A 40 -1.16 -3.71 2.57
N GLN A 41 -1.03 -2.39 2.33
CA GLN A 41 -2.16 -1.46 2.39
C GLN A 41 -2.86 -1.36 1.04
N ASN A 42 -4.19 -1.35 1.07
CA ASN A 42 -5.04 -0.98 -0.05
C ASN A 42 -6.19 -0.05 0.41
N VAL A 43 -7.07 0.36 -0.50
CA VAL A 43 -8.24 1.23 -0.19
C VAL A 43 -9.21 0.65 0.83
N THR A 44 -9.25 -0.68 1.01
CA THR A 44 -10.08 -1.37 2.01
C THR A 44 -9.39 -1.53 3.36
N GLY A 45 -8.13 -1.11 3.47
CA GLY A 45 -7.28 -1.25 4.66
C GLY A 45 -6.14 -2.25 4.45
N ARG A 46 -5.71 -2.88 5.54
CA ARG A 46 -4.58 -3.83 5.51
C ARG A 46 -5.07 -5.18 4.98
N ALA A 47 -4.45 -5.64 3.90
CA ALA A 47 -4.64 -6.96 3.33
C ALA A 47 -3.45 -7.87 3.67
N SER A 48 -3.72 -9.17 3.72
CA SER A 48 -2.73 -10.21 4.01
C SER A 48 -2.70 -11.27 2.93
N ALA A 49 -1.49 -11.72 2.60
CA ALA A 49 -1.21 -12.85 1.72
C ALA A 49 -0.27 -13.81 2.48
N GLU A 50 -0.82 -14.91 2.96
CA GLU A 50 -0.11 -15.86 3.82
C GLU A 50 0.62 -16.92 3.00
N ALA A 51 1.82 -17.29 3.46
CA ALA A 51 2.65 -18.35 2.89
C ALA A 51 2.76 -18.31 1.36
N VAL A 52 2.93 -17.12 0.78
CA VAL A 52 3.03 -16.96 -0.67
C VAL A 52 4.45 -17.22 -1.17
N ALA A 53 4.54 -17.80 -2.37
CA ALA A 53 5.81 -18.02 -3.05
C ALA A 53 6.45 -16.70 -3.49
N LEU A 54 7.77 -16.62 -3.38
CA LEU A 54 8.57 -15.51 -3.91
C LEU A 54 9.16 -15.86 -5.28
N PRO A 55 9.25 -14.91 -6.23
CA PRO A 55 8.87 -13.50 -6.11
C PRO A 55 7.35 -13.30 -6.09
N TRP A 56 6.89 -12.34 -5.28
CA TRP A 56 5.49 -11.94 -5.19
C TRP A 56 5.32 -10.49 -5.64
N ARG A 57 4.23 -10.20 -6.37
CA ARG A 57 3.91 -8.87 -6.86
C ARG A 57 2.40 -8.67 -6.91
N THR A 58 1.93 -7.49 -6.51
CA THR A 58 0.52 -7.11 -6.65
C THR A 58 0.39 -5.60 -6.89
N ASP A 59 -0.66 -5.21 -7.61
CA ASP A 59 -1.09 -3.82 -7.72
C ASP A 59 -2.21 -3.55 -6.71
N ALA A 60 -2.14 -2.41 -6.03
CA ALA A 60 -3.13 -2.00 -5.04
C ALA A 60 -3.48 -0.54 -5.20
N ALA A 61 -4.78 -0.25 -5.19
CA ALA A 61 -5.26 1.11 -5.02
C ALA A 61 -5.00 1.57 -3.57
N VAL A 62 -4.52 2.79 -3.40
CA VAL A 62 -4.27 3.45 -2.11
C VAL A 62 -4.65 4.93 -2.21
N ARG A 63 -5.18 5.50 -1.13
CA ARG A 63 -5.69 6.88 -1.11
C ARG A 63 -4.58 7.92 -1.25
N THR A 64 -3.49 7.72 -0.52
CA THR A 64 -2.37 8.66 -0.48
C THR A 64 -1.05 7.90 -0.60
N PRO A 65 -0.62 7.47 -1.80
CA PRO A 65 0.58 6.62 -1.98
C PRO A 65 1.81 7.05 -1.17
N LEU A 66 2.05 8.35 -1.06
CA LEU A 66 3.19 8.95 -0.35
C LEU A 66 2.83 9.52 1.04
N GLY A 67 1.60 9.30 1.51
CA GLY A 67 1.10 9.71 2.81
C GLY A 67 1.48 8.74 3.92
N ALA A 68 1.21 9.14 5.17
CA ALA A 68 1.41 8.27 6.32
C ALA A 68 0.32 7.18 6.39
N PRO A 69 0.61 6.02 7.01
CA PRO A 69 -0.42 5.06 7.38
C PRO A 69 -1.52 5.71 8.24
N PRO A 70 -2.79 5.25 8.15
CA PRO A 70 -3.23 4.05 7.43
C PRO A 70 -3.51 4.26 5.94
N ASP A 71 -3.61 5.52 5.48
CA ASP A 71 -4.02 5.84 4.10
C ASP A 71 -2.86 5.80 3.09
N GLY A 72 -1.64 5.66 3.61
CA GLY A 72 -0.39 5.54 2.88
C GLY A 72 -0.08 4.15 2.36
N SER A 73 0.74 4.07 1.31
CA SER A 73 1.25 2.78 0.84
C SER A 73 2.22 2.18 1.87
N GLN A 74 2.05 0.89 2.14
CA GLN A 74 2.86 0.13 3.07
C GLN A 74 2.90 -1.32 2.60
N VAL A 75 4.07 -1.94 2.70
CA VAL A 75 4.24 -3.39 2.50
C VAL A 75 5.19 -3.92 3.56
N ARG A 76 4.90 -5.11 4.08
CA ARG A 76 5.72 -5.86 5.00
C ARG A 76 5.81 -7.31 4.53
N ALA A 77 7.00 -7.87 4.60
CA ALA A 77 7.26 -9.29 4.39
C ALA A 77 7.83 -9.88 5.68
N ASP A 78 7.29 -11.00 6.13
CA ASP A 78 7.76 -11.80 7.26
C ASP A 78 8.15 -13.20 6.77
N TRP A 79 9.40 -13.58 7.01
CA TRP A 79 9.96 -14.90 6.70
C TRP A 79 10.78 -15.45 7.85
N ARG A 80 10.48 -15.03 9.10
CA ARG A 80 11.28 -15.40 10.29
C ARG A 80 11.59 -16.90 10.40
N PRO A 81 10.68 -17.84 10.07
CA PRO A 81 11.00 -19.27 10.10
C PRO A 81 12.13 -19.71 9.15
N ALA A 82 12.40 -18.93 8.09
CA ALA A 82 13.43 -19.19 7.09
C ALA A 82 14.61 -18.20 7.15
N ALA A 83 14.62 -17.29 8.12
CA ALA A 83 15.65 -16.27 8.28
C ALA A 83 17.01 -16.89 8.61
N ALA A 84 18.05 -16.46 7.89
CA ALA A 84 19.43 -16.85 8.13
C ALA A 84 20.38 -15.82 7.49
N PRO A 85 21.65 -15.74 7.93
CA PRO A 85 22.62 -14.84 7.32
C PRO A 85 22.67 -14.99 5.80
N ALA A 86 22.68 -13.85 5.09
CA ALA A 86 22.67 -13.77 3.62
C ALA A 86 21.40 -14.31 2.93
N ARG A 87 20.32 -14.62 3.67
CA ARG A 87 19.00 -14.91 3.09
C ARG A 87 18.18 -13.64 3.00
N TRP A 88 18.57 -12.80 2.05
CA TRP A 88 18.00 -11.49 1.81
C TRP A 88 16.58 -11.57 1.23
N VAL A 89 15.70 -10.73 1.73
CA VAL A 89 14.42 -10.40 1.10
C VAL A 89 14.38 -8.90 0.87
N THR A 90 14.02 -8.52 -0.35
CA THR A 90 13.85 -7.12 -0.74
C THR A 90 12.36 -6.84 -0.90
N VAL A 91 11.86 -5.84 -0.17
CA VAL A 91 10.51 -5.28 -0.35
C VAL A 91 10.59 -3.96 -1.10
N ARG A 92 9.67 -3.73 -2.04
CA ARG A 92 9.60 -2.51 -2.86
C ARG A 92 8.18 -1.99 -2.95
N ILE A 93 8.07 -0.66 -2.97
CA ILE A 93 6.87 0.06 -3.37
C ILE A 93 7.22 0.84 -4.63
N ILE A 94 6.49 0.59 -5.71
CA ILE A 94 6.65 1.27 -6.99
C ILE A 94 5.42 2.13 -7.22
N TYR A 95 5.62 3.42 -7.46
CA TYR A 95 4.56 4.36 -7.75
C TYR A 95 4.95 5.19 -8.98
N ARG A 96 4.05 5.25 -9.96
CA ARG A 96 4.28 5.93 -11.26
C ARG A 96 5.60 5.50 -11.93
N GLY A 97 5.88 4.20 -11.90
CA GLY A 97 7.07 3.59 -12.49
C GLY A 97 8.39 3.86 -11.73
N LYS A 98 8.34 4.51 -10.56
CA LYS A 98 9.51 4.78 -9.73
C LYS A 98 9.46 3.99 -8.44
N ILE A 99 10.59 3.43 -8.02
CA ILE A 99 10.72 2.84 -6.68
C ILE A 99 10.71 4.00 -5.69
N VAL A 100 9.64 4.09 -4.89
CA VAL A 100 9.50 5.12 -3.86
C VAL A 100 10.00 4.64 -2.50
N CYS A 101 10.01 3.32 -2.28
CA CYS A 101 10.65 2.71 -1.12
C CYS A 101 11.21 1.33 -1.50
N GLN A 102 12.40 1.02 -1.01
CA GLN A 102 13.05 -0.29 -1.04
C GLN A 102 13.75 -0.56 0.29
N SER A 103 13.56 -1.75 0.82
CA SER A 103 14.28 -2.24 2.00
C SER A 103 14.71 -3.69 1.78
N THR A 104 15.99 -3.97 1.96
CA THR A 104 16.58 -5.29 1.80
C THR A 104 17.18 -5.74 3.13
N LEU A 105 16.68 -6.83 3.71
CA LEU A 105 17.10 -7.34 5.01
C LEU A 105 17.17 -8.87 4.99
N ASP A 106 17.98 -9.47 5.87
CA ASP A 106 18.13 -10.93 6.05
C ASP A 106 17.66 -11.42 7.44
N ILE A 107 17.09 -10.52 8.25
CA ILE A 107 16.70 -10.77 9.65
C ILE A 107 15.29 -11.35 9.85
N GLY A 108 14.59 -11.71 8.76
CA GLY A 108 13.27 -12.34 8.83
C GLY A 108 12.06 -11.40 8.76
N ASP A 109 12.27 -10.08 8.71
CA ASP A 109 11.21 -9.09 8.60
C ASP A 109 11.73 -7.86 7.83
N ALA A 110 11.00 -7.43 6.81
CA ALA A 110 11.27 -6.21 6.08
C ALA A 110 9.98 -5.44 5.83
N THR A 111 10.02 -4.14 6.07
CA THR A 111 8.89 -3.24 5.86
C THR A 111 9.32 -2.03 5.03
N CYS A 112 8.41 -1.54 4.20
CA CYS A 112 8.54 -0.30 3.46
C CYS A 112 7.28 0.56 3.62
N TYR A 113 7.46 1.88 3.61
CA TYR A 113 6.39 2.88 3.67
C TYR A 113 6.61 3.91 2.56
N GLY A 114 5.56 4.24 1.80
CA GLY A 114 5.68 5.17 0.66
C GLY A 114 6.06 6.59 1.05
N ASN A 115 5.77 7.01 2.29
CA ASN A 115 6.17 8.31 2.85
C ASN A 115 7.62 8.36 3.35
N THR A 116 8.35 7.24 3.30
CA THR A 116 9.73 7.16 3.78
C THR A 116 10.65 6.77 2.62
N PRO A 117 11.06 7.72 1.78
CA PRO A 117 11.89 7.42 0.62
C PRO A 117 13.19 6.76 1.03
N ARG A 118 13.37 5.51 0.64
CA ARG A 118 14.58 4.73 0.89
C ARG A 118 14.87 3.85 -0.32
N ILE A 119 16.10 3.83 -0.78
CA ILE A 119 16.56 2.95 -1.86
C ILE A 119 17.83 2.29 -1.36
N THR A 120 17.69 1.19 -0.62
CA THR A 120 18.82 0.41 -0.07
C THR A 120 18.70 -1.06 -0.42
#